data_AF-A0A8J5C5C7-F1
#
_entry.id   AF-A0A8J5C5C7-F1
#
_cell.length_a   1.000
_cell.length_b   1.000
_cell.length_c   1.000
_cell.angle_alpha   90.00
_cell.angle_beta   90.00
_cell.angle_gamma   90.00
#
_symmetry.space_group_name_H-M   'P 1'
#
loop_
_entity.id
_entity.type
_entity.pdbx_description
1 polymer ?
#
loop_
_entity_poly.entity_id
_entity_poly.type
_entity_poly.pdbx_seq_one_letter_code
_entity_poly.pdbx_strand_id
1 'polypeptide(L)'
;MKFIVCRPINMLNSIETQNPFGTSSSLSSSMLKKTPSRHSSGVFIEVELVDVQTSFSIEAKQDGSTLQHNICFLFSLPLSFIFLHHIGFSFFCLINFSRVFLFYLITRYHYNVADARLAQHIDRGNEDGLLISSVASCSNLWALIMDAGTGFTSQVYELSPFFLHKEWIMDQWERNYYITSLAGATNGSSLVVMSKGTQYTQQSYKVSESFPYKWISKKWKEGFHVTSMATAGSRWGIVMSRNAGFSDQVVELDFLYPSEGIHRRWDNGYRITSMAATWDQSALMLSVPRRKPVDETQETLRTSAFPSAHVKDKWAKNLYLASICYGRTVS
;
A
#
# COMPACT_ATOMS: atom_id res chain seq x y z
N MET A 1 -13.51 -14.57 5.00
CA MET A 1 -12.52 -14.67 3.90
C MET A 1 -11.85 -13.35 3.72
N LYS A 2 -10.55 -13.36 3.50
CA LYS A 2 -9.77 -12.17 3.19
C LYS A 2 -9.37 -12.25 1.73
N PHE A 3 -9.76 -11.26 0.94
CA PHE A 3 -9.23 -11.00 -0.39
C PHE A 3 -8.03 -10.09 -0.23
N ILE A 4 -6.89 -10.57 -0.69
CA ILE A 4 -5.64 -9.84 -0.64
C ILE A 4 -5.20 -9.59 -2.06
N VAL A 5 -4.87 -8.33 -2.33
CA VAL A 5 -4.29 -7.90 -3.58
C VAL A 5 -2.85 -7.53 -3.33
N CYS A 6 -1.95 -8.17 -4.06
CA CYS A 6 -0.53 -7.83 -4.08
C CYS A 6 -0.18 -7.06 -5.36
N ARG A 7 0.70 -6.07 -5.27
CA ARG A 7 1.19 -5.29 -6.42
C ARG A 7 2.73 -5.15 -6.38
N PRO A 8 3.37 -4.91 -7.52
CA PRO A 8 4.79 -4.58 -7.62
C PRO A 8 5.05 -3.12 -7.23
N ILE A 9 6.25 -2.85 -6.71
CA ILE A 9 6.70 -1.50 -6.37
C ILE A 9 7.02 -0.68 -7.64
N ASN A 10 6.46 0.54 -7.71
CA ASN A 10 6.87 1.57 -8.67
C ASN A 10 7.58 2.73 -7.92
N MET A 11 8.71 2.47 -7.26
CA MET A 11 9.46 3.47 -6.47
C MET A 11 10.84 3.80 -7.05
N LEU A 12 10.96 4.01 -8.36
CA LEU A 12 12.16 4.64 -8.94
C LEU A 12 11.92 6.03 -9.55
N ASN A 13 10.67 6.45 -9.79
CA ASN A 13 10.43 7.73 -10.49
C ASN A 13 9.88 8.86 -9.61
N SER A 14 9.54 8.63 -8.34
CA SER A 14 9.09 9.71 -7.44
C SER A 14 10.23 10.45 -6.74
N ILE A 15 11.44 9.86 -6.70
CA ILE A 15 12.62 10.45 -6.07
C ILE A 15 13.44 11.28 -7.08
N GLU A 16 13.35 11.00 -8.39
CA GLU A 16 14.15 11.71 -9.41
C GLU A 16 13.58 13.05 -9.91
N THR A 17 12.37 13.47 -9.48
CA THR A 17 11.73 14.70 -10.02
C THR A 17 11.59 15.87 -9.05
N GLN A 18 12.36 15.92 -7.96
CA GLN A 18 12.52 17.15 -7.17
C GLN A 18 13.98 17.56 -7.09
N ASN A 19 14.47 18.15 -8.18
CA ASN A 19 15.69 18.95 -8.17
C ASN A 19 15.26 20.44 -8.10
N PRO A 20 15.33 21.12 -6.94
CA PRO A 20 14.76 22.45 -6.77
C PRO A 20 15.69 23.59 -7.23
N PHE A 21 16.68 23.32 -8.08
CA PHE A 21 17.51 24.35 -8.68
C PHE A 21 17.52 24.23 -10.21
N GLY A 22 16.57 24.91 -10.83
CA GLY A 22 16.67 25.29 -12.22
C GLY A 22 17.70 26.42 -12.37
N THR A 23 18.81 26.14 -13.04
CA THR A 23 19.45 27.14 -13.92
C THR A 23 19.95 26.45 -15.17
N SER A 24 19.20 26.65 -16.25
CA SER A 24 19.70 26.48 -17.62
C SER A 24 20.76 27.55 -17.88
N SER A 25 21.98 27.16 -18.23
CA SER A 25 22.80 28.00 -19.10
C SER A 25 23.63 27.13 -20.03
N SER A 26 23.34 27.32 -21.31
CA SER A 26 24.14 26.95 -22.46
C SER A 26 25.50 27.64 -22.41
N LEU A 27 26.60 26.91 -22.64
CA LEU A 27 27.83 27.51 -23.14
C LEU A 27 28.58 26.50 -24.01
N SER A 28 28.75 26.91 -25.27
CA SER A 28 29.42 26.19 -26.33
C SER A 28 30.95 26.25 -26.21
N SER A 29 31.59 25.29 -26.87
CA SER A 29 33.03 25.18 -27.17
C SER A 29 33.80 26.50 -27.37
N SER A 30 34.92 26.69 -26.67
CA SER A 30 36.24 27.00 -27.28
C SER A 30 37.36 27.26 -26.25
N MET A 31 38.48 26.58 -26.49
CA MET A 31 39.89 26.88 -26.18
C MET A 31 40.33 27.29 -24.75
N LEU A 32 41.11 26.42 -24.09
CA LEU A 32 42.57 26.64 -23.93
C LEU A 32 43.30 25.35 -23.47
N LYS A 33 44.40 25.03 -24.16
CA LYS A 33 45.33 23.91 -23.93
C LYS A 33 46.05 24.01 -22.57
N LYS A 34 46.20 22.89 -21.87
CA LYS A 34 47.43 22.50 -21.12
C LYS A 34 47.46 20.99 -20.87
N THR A 35 48.64 20.42 -21.03
CA THR A 35 49.06 19.00 -20.99
C THR A 35 48.83 18.28 -19.64
N PRO A 36 48.90 16.92 -19.59
CA PRO A 36 48.34 16.14 -18.49
C PRO A 36 49.28 16.03 -17.29
N SER A 37 48.73 16.09 -16.08
CA SER A 37 49.40 15.63 -14.86
C SER A 37 48.42 14.84 -14.00
N ARG A 38 48.80 13.61 -13.68
CA ARG A 38 48.15 12.72 -12.71
C ARG A 38 48.06 13.42 -11.35
N HIS A 39 46.90 13.43 -10.73
CA HIS A 39 46.64 12.74 -9.46
C HIS A 39 45.18 12.94 -9.03
N SER A 40 44.62 11.86 -8.53
CA SER A 40 43.25 11.66 -8.06
C SER A 40 42.92 12.48 -6.82
N SER A 41 41.80 13.18 -6.83
CA SER A 41 41.05 13.55 -5.62
C SER A 41 39.64 13.98 -6.02
N GLY A 42 38.71 13.03 -6.02
CA GLY A 42 37.27 13.31 -6.07
C GLY A 42 36.77 13.69 -4.69
N VAL A 43 35.98 14.75 -4.62
CA VAL A 43 35.26 15.19 -3.42
C VAL A 43 34.15 14.16 -3.14
N PHE A 44 34.18 13.52 -1.97
CA PHE A 44 33.07 12.69 -1.47
C PHE A 44 32.17 13.55 -0.59
N ILE A 45 30.86 13.48 -0.82
CA ILE A 45 29.85 13.94 0.13
C ILE A 45 29.54 12.73 1.01
N GLU A 46 29.93 12.81 2.27
CA GLU A 46 29.64 11.81 3.30
C GLU A 46 28.24 12.11 3.85
N VAL A 47 27.29 11.19 3.66
CA VAL A 47 25.98 11.23 4.31
C VAL A 47 26.01 10.17 5.40
N GLU A 48 26.12 10.62 6.65
CA GLU A 48 26.13 9.79 7.84
C GLU A 48 24.70 9.25 8.09
N LEU A 49 24.51 7.93 7.97
CA LEU A 49 23.28 7.25 8.39
C LEU A 49 23.38 7.01 9.90
N VAL A 50 22.59 7.76 10.67
CA VAL A 50 22.49 7.60 12.13
C VAL A 50 21.79 6.28 12.47
N ASP A 51 22.43 5.52 13.36
CA ASP A 51 22.01 4.22 13.92
C ASP A 51 20.51 4.11 14.22
N VAL A 52 19.86 3.07 13.68
CA VAL A 52 18.57 2.58 14.19
C VAL A 52 18.79 1.19 14.77
N GLN A 53 19.03 1.12 16.09
CA GLN A 53 19.02 -0.14 16.82
C GLN A 53 17.59 -0.70 16.85
N THR A 54 17.31 -1.75 16.09
CA THR A 54 16.12 -2.58 16.27
C THR A 54 16.53 -4.01 16.61
N SER A 55 16.15 -4.45 17.80
CA SER A 55 16.38 -5.83 18.28
C SER A 55 15.25 -6.75 17.79
N PHE A 56 15.61 -7.92 17.29
CA PHE A 56 14.65 -8.95 16.86
C PHE A 56 14.96 -10.28 17.55
N SER A 57 13.91 -10.98 18.01
CA SER A 57 13.99 -12.38 18.45
C SER A 57 13.46 -13.27 17.33
N ILE A 58 14.26 -14.25 16.90
CA ILE A 58 13.85 -15.28 15.92
C ILE A 58 13.91 -16.64 16.63
N GLU A 59 12.80 -17.38 16.67
CA GLU A 59 12.79 -18.79 17.07
C GLU A 59 13.06 -19.67 15.84
N ALA A 60 14.20 -20.36 15.85
CA ALA A 60 14.49 -21.45 14.93
C ALA A 60 14.19 -22.79 15.61
N LYS A 61 13.52 -23.71 14.90
CA LYS A 61 13.22 -25.05 15.39
C LYS A 61 13.92 -26.07 14.51
N GLN A 62 14.83 -26.85 15.11
CA GLN A 62 15.43 -28.01 14.46
C GLN A 62 15.40 -29.18 15.45
N ASP A 63 14.83 -30.30 15.01
CA ASP A 63 14.83 -31.61 15.67
C ASP A 63 14.64 -31.59 17.20
N GLY A 64 13.39 -31.40 17.61
CA GLY A 64 12.90 -31.86 18.92
C GLY A 64 13.39 -31.13 20.18
N SER A 65 14.26 -30.12 20.07
CA SER A 65 14.68 -29.32 21.24
C SER A 65 14.66 -27.82 20.94
N THR A 66 13.99 -27.06 21.80
CA THR A 66 13.88 -25.59 21.72
C THR A 66 15.05 -24.97 22.48
N LEU A 67 15.99 -24.35 21.79
CA LEU A 67 17.03 -23.52 22.41
C LEU A 67 16.76 -22.05 22.07
N GLN A 68 16.28 -21.29 23.04
CA GLN A 68 16.26 -19.82 22.95
C GLN A 68 17.69 -19.29 23.08
N HIS A 69 18.27 -18.82 21.98
CA HIS A 69 19.44 -17.96 22.02
C HIS A 69 19.02 -16.55 21.60
N ASN A 70 19.19 -15.59 22.51
CA ASN A 70 19.13 -14.16 22.18
C ASN A 70 20.37 -13.81 21.36
N ILE A 71 20.26 -13.88 20.03
CA ILE A 71 21.32 -13.41 19.14
C ILE A 71 21.06 -11.94 18.85
N CYS A 72 21.83 -11.07 19.50
CA CYS A 72 21.86 -9.64 19.23
C CYS A 72 22.73 -9.40 18.00
N PHE A 73 22.15 -9.07 16.85
CA PHE A 73 22.93 -8.60 15.70
C PHE A 73 23.29 -7.13 15.91
N LEU A 74 24.49 -6.87 16.42
CA LEU A 74 25.13 -5.57 16.30
C LEU A 74 25.67 -5.45 14.87
N PHE A 75 24.96 -4.71 14.00
CA PHE A 75 25.53 -4.26 12.74
C PHE A 75 26.50 -3.11 13.02
N SER A 76 27.69 -3.44 13.52
CA SER A 76 28.88 -2.64 13.22
C SER A 76 29.55 -3.33 12.06
N LEU A 77 29.50 -2.72 10.87
CA LEU A 77 30.30 -3.19 9.75
C LEU A 77 31.78 -3.00 10.11
N PRO A 78 32.61 -4.03 9.95
CA PRO A 78 33.90 -3.79 9.34
C PRO A 78 33.96 -4.47 7.97
N LEU A 79 34.45 -3.70 6.99
CA LEU A 79 34.95 -4.21 5.73
C LEU A 79 36.00 -5.30 6.01
N SER A 80 35.60 -6.57 5.87
CA SER A 80 36.42 -7.65 5.29
C SER A 80 35.75 -8.99 5.58
N PHE A 81 35.08 -9.60 4.59
CA PHE A 81 34.88 -11.04 4.60
C PHE A 81 35.32 -11.65 3.27
N ILE A 82 36.26 -12.57 3.46
CA ILE A 82 37.10 -13.26 2.50
C ILE A 82 36.26 -14.16 1.59
N PHE A 83 36.54 -14.06 0.29
CA PHE A 83 36.07 -14.98 -0.74
C PHE A 83 36.56 -16.41 -0.45
N LEU A 84 35.68 -17.42 -0.55
CA LEU A 84 35.90 -18.56 -1.44
C LEU A 84 34.63 -19.44 -1.57
N HIS A 85 34.19 -19.64 -2.82
CA HIS A 85 33.46 -20.81 -3.34
C HIS A 85 31.95 -21.03 -3.08
N HIS A 86 31.15 -20.00 -2.83
CA HIS A 86 29.66 -20.07 -2.92
C HIS A 86 29.01 -18.77 -3.43
N ILE A 87 29.70 -18.07 -4.35
CA ILE A 87 29.44 -16.68 -4.76
C ILE A 87 28.02 -16.46 -5.33
N GLY A 88 27.41 -17.46 -5.96
CA GLY A 88 26.04 -17.34 -6.49
C GLY A 88 24.94 -17.37 -5.42
N PHE A 89 25.07 -18.24 -4.41
CA PHE A 89 24.01 -18.45 -3.41
C PHE A 89 24.04 -17.37 -2.33
N SER A 90 25.25 -16.97 -1.88
CA SER A 90 25.42 -15.94 -0.86
C SER A 90 25.04 -14.55 -1.37
N PHE A 91 25.39 -14.20 -2.61
CA PHE A 91 25.04 -12.91 -3.21
C PHE A 91 23.53 -12.79 -3.50
N PHE A 92 22.92 -13.88 -4.00
CA PHE A 92 21.47 -13.95 -4.17
C PHE A 92 20.72 -13.85 -2.83
N CYS A 93 21.22 -14.49 -1.78
CA CYS A 93 20.64 -14.40 -0.44
C CYS A 93 20.75 -12.97 0.13
N LEU A 94 21.89 -12.30 -0.04
CA LEU A 94 22.09 -10.91 0.39
C LEU A 94 21.13 -9.94 -0.32
N ILE A 95 20.99 -10.06 -1.65
CA ILE A 95 20.08 -9.20 -2.43
C ILE A 95 18.63 -9.40 -2.00
N ASN A 96 18.20 -10.65 -1.80
CA ASN A 96 16.84 -10.93 -1.32
C ASN A 96 16.64 -10.41 0.11
N PHE A 97 17.64 -10.53 0.99
CA PHE A 97 17.59 -10.00 2.34
C PHE A 97 17.47 -8.47 2.36
N SER A 98 18.31 -7.76 1.58
CA SER A 98 18.22 -6.30 1.44
C SER A 98 16.88 -5.83 0.88
N ARG A 99 16.29 -6.58 -0.06
CA ARG A 99 14.95 -6.28 -0.60
C ARG A 99 13.86 -6.46 0.45
N VAL A 100 13.81 -7.59 1.13
CA VAL A 100 12.83 -7.87 2.20
C VAL A 100 12.98 -6.86 3.34
N PHE A 101 14.21 -6.46 3.67
CA PHE A 101 14.48 -5.42 4.66
C PHE A 101 13.96 -4.05 4.20
N LEU A 102 14.17 -3.68 2.93
CA LEU A 102 13.61 -2.45 2.37
C LEU A 102 12.07 -2.46 2.42
N PHE A 103 11.41 -3.57 2.09
CA PHE A 103 9.95 -3.72 2.23
C PHE A 103 9.48 -3.50 3.66
N TYR A 104 10.23 -3.98 4.65
CA TYR A 104 9.90 -3.81 6.07
C TYR A 104 10.02 -2.36 6.54
N LEU A 105 10.92 -1.59 5.93
CA LEU A 105 11.10 -0.16 6.24
C LEU A 105 10.01 0.71 5.61
N ILE A 106 9.46 0.34 4.45
CA ILE A 106 8.50 1.17 3.70
C ILE A 106 7.04 0.77 3.88
N THR A 107 6.74 -0.45 4.32
CA THR A 107 5.37 -0.94 4.48
C THR A 107 5.19 -1.67 5.80
N ARG A 108 4.11 -1.35 6.50
CA ARG A 108 3.70 -2.00 7.74
C ARG A 108 2.25 -2.43 7.67
N TYR A 109 1.93 -3.60 8.19
CA TYR A 109 0.55 -4.03 8.34
C TYR A 109 0.27 -4.47 9.77
N HIS A 110 -0.95 -4.20 10.22
CA HIS A 110 -1.49 -4.68 11.47
C HIS A 110 -2.83 -5.37 11.19
N TYR A 111 -3.13 -6.43 11.92
CA TYR A 111 -4.40 -7.16 11.80
C TYR A 111 -4.85 -7.63 13.17
N ASN A 112 -6.15 -7.94 13.29
CA ASN A 112 -6.79 -8.26 14.57
C ASN A 112 -6.63 -7.13 15.61
N VAL A 113 -6.66 -5.87 15.14
CA VAL A 113 -6.55 -4.70 16.00
C VAL A 113 -7.92 -4.35 16.57
N ALA A 114 -8.02 -4.26 17.88
CA ALA A 114 -9.22 -3.76 18.56
C ALA A 114 -9.25 -2.23 18.60
N ASP A 115 -10.43 -1.64 18.72
CA ASP A 115 -10.67 -0.18 18.73
C ASP A 115 -9.71 0.59 19.66
N ALA A 116 -9.54 0.11 20.90
CA ALA A 116 -8.69 0.75 21.91
C ALA A 116 -7.20 0.80 21.54
N ARG A 117 -6.73 -0.06 20.63
CA ARG A 117 -5.34 -0.13 20.20
C ARG A 117 -5.10 0.52 18.83
N LEU A 118 -6.16 0.96 18.16
CA LEU A 118 -6.09 1.49 16.81
C LEU A 118 -5.19 2.73 16.76
N ALA A 119 -5.43 3.70 17.65
CA ALA A 119 -4.64 4.94 17.72
C ALA A 119 -3.15 4.65 17.94
N GLN A 120 -2.82 3.77 18.90
CA GLN A 120 -1.43 3.39 19.19
C GLN A 120 -0.68 2.84 17.96
N HIS A 121 -1.34 2.05 17.12
CA HIS A 121 -0.73 1.52 15.90
C HIS A 121 -0.54 2.59 14.83
N ILE A 122 -1.50 3.50 14.69
CA ILE A 122 -1.44 4.60 13.73
C ILE A 122 -0.36 5.60 14.12
N ASP A 123 -0.30 5.99 15.40
CA ASP A 123 0.66 6.98 15.90
C ASP A 123 2.10 6.50 15.71
N ARG A 124 2.39 5.24 16.06
CA ARG A 124 3.70 4.61 15.79
C ARG A 124 4.03 4.52 14.30
N GLY A 125 3.04 4.29 13.46
CA GLY A 125 3.24 4.29 12.01
C GLY A 125 3.59 5.69 11.50
N ASN A 126 2.90 6.71 11.99
CA ASN A 126 3.15 8.10 11.61
C ASN A 126 4.52 8.60 12.10
N GLU A 127 4.97 8.19 13.30
CA GLU A 127 6.32 8.46 13.82
C GLU A 127 7.41 7.92 12.88
N ASP A 128 7.16 6.77 12.25
CA ASP A 128 8.06 6.15 11.27
C ASP A 128 7.84 6.67 9.83
N GLY A 129 7.00 7.70 9.64
CA GLY A 129 6.71 8.28 8.32
C GLY A 129 5.81 7.42 7.42
N LEU A 130 5.11 6.43 7.98
CA LEU A 130 4.16 5.58 7.25
C LEU A 130 2.75 6.14 7.38
N LEU A 131 2.03 6.23 6.26
CA LEU A 131 0.63 6.68 6.22
C LEU A 131 -0.29 5.54 5.81
N ILE A 132 -1.53 5.54 6.31
CA ILE A 132 -2.50 4.47 6.02
C ILE A 132 -2.84 4.49 4.53
N SER A 133 -2.62 3.36 3.85
CA SER A 133 -2.95 3.16 2.45
C SER A 133 -4.24 2.34 2.27
N SER A 134 -4.48 1.36 3.14
CA SER A 134 -5.67 0.50 3.07
C SER A 134 -6.14 0.09 4.46
N VAL A 135 -7.46 0.13 4.68
CA VAL A 135 -8.11 -0.38 5.89
C VAL A 135 -9.15 -1.44 5.54
N ALA A 136 -9.33 -2.41 6.44
CA ALA A 136 -10.34 -3.45 6.31
C ALA A 136 -10.85 -3.86 7.69
N SER A 137 -12.09 -4.33 7.79
CA SER A 137 -12.68 -4.74 9.07
C SER A 137 -13.46 -6.05 8.95
N CYS A 138 -13.43 -6.85 10.01
CA CYS A 138 -14.24 -8.05 10.17
C CYS A 138 -14.39 -8.38 11.64
N SER A 139 -15.61 -8.76 12.06
CA SER A 139 -15.92 -9.12 13.45
C SER A 139 -15.45 -8.05 14.46
N ASN A 140 -15.63 -6.77 14.11
CA ASN A 140 -15.19 -5.60 14.90
C ASN A 140 -13.67 -5.56 15.18
N LEU A 141 -12.87 -6.22 14.35
CA LEU A 141 -11.42 -6.12 14.35
C LEU A 141 -10.95 -5.46 13.06
N TRP A 142 -9.91 -4.63 13.19
CA TRP A 142 -9.35 -3.87 12.09
C TRP A 142 -8.09 -4.53 11.55
N ALA A 143 -7.89 -4.36 10.25
CA ALA A 143 -6.62 -4.54 9.59
C ALA A 143 -6.22 -3.22 8.91
N LEU A 144 -4.96 -2.85 9.07
CA LEU A 144 -4.37 -1.63 8.55
C LEU A 144 -3.18 -2.01 7.69
N ILE A 145 -3.02 -1.33 6.57
CA ILE A 145 -1.79 -1.30 5.78
C ILE A 145 -1.35 0.16 5.75
N MET A 146 -0.09 0.39 6.08
CA MET A 146 0.57 1.69 6.09
C MET A 146 1.79 1.64 5.19
N ASP A 147 2.01 2.69 4.42
CA ASP A 147 3.02 2.74 3.37
C ASP A 147 3.63 4.15 3.29
N ALA A 148 4.96 4.23 3.16
CA ALA A 148 5.70 5.48 2.93
C ALA A 148 5.47 6.04 1.51
N GLY A 149 5.17 5.17 0.54
CA GLY A 149 5.04 5.48 -0.89
C GLY A 149 3.65 6.00 -1.32
N THR A 150 2.77 6.36 -0.39
CA THR A 150 1.40 6.81 -0.72
C THR A 150 1.36 8.14 -1.47
N GLY A 151 2.37 8.99 -1.28
CA GLY A 151 2.38 10.37 -1.77
C GLY A 151 1.44 11.32 -1.01
N PHE A 152 0.87 10.87 0.12
CA PHE A 152 0.06 11.73 0.99
C PHE A 152 0.94 12.65 1.81
N THR A 153 0.46 13.87 2.08
CA THR A 153 1.21 14.89 2.85
C THR A 153 0.68 15.09 4.26
N SER A 154 -0.58 14.73 4.50
CA SER A 154 -1.22 14.78 5.82
C SER A 154 -2.39 13.82 5.82
N GLN A 155 -2.70 13.22 6.96
CA GLN A 155 -3.78 12.25 7.09
C GLN A 155 -4.53 12.45 8.41
N VAL A 156 -5.84 12.30 8.34
CA VAL A 156 -6.75 12.29 9.49
C VAL A 156 -7.65 11.07 9.41
N TYR A 157 -8.08 10.57 10.56
CA TYR A 157 -8.98 9.43 10.62
C TYR A 157 -10.04 9.62 11.69
N GLU A 158 -11.19 8.97 11.52
CA GLU A 158 -12.24 8.90 12.52
C GLU A 158 -12.77 7.47 12.61
N LEU A 159 -12.75 6.94 13.84
CA LEU A 159 -13.49 5.75 14.21
C LEU A 159 -14.84 6.18 14.77
N SER A 160 -15.91 6.01 13.99
CA SER A 160 -17.26 6.43 14.35
C SER A 160 -18.16 5.22 14.59
N PRO A 161 -19.10 5.27 15.57
CA PRO A 161 -20.13 4.26 15.71
C PRO A 161 -21.12 4.25 14.54
N PHE A 162 -21.11 5.29 13.71
CA PHE A 162 -21.96 5.42 12.53
C PHE A 162 -21.19 5.11 11.25
N PHE A 163 -21.82 4.39 10.32
CA PHE A 163 -21.24 4.11 9.00
C PHE A 163 -21.22 5.38 8.16
N LEU A 164 -20.01 5.92 7.91
CA LEU A 164 -19.75 7.19 7.24
C LEU A 164 -20.42 8.39 7.94
N HIS A 165 -19.76 8.89 8.98
CA HIS A 165 -20.19 10.05 9.76
C HIS A 165 -20.20 11.33 8.90
N LYS A 166 -21.40 11.78 8.52
CA LYS A 166 -21.58 12.85 7.53
C LYS A 166 -20.95 14.17 7.94
N GLU A 167 -21.18 14.63 9.17
CA GLU A 167 -20.71 15.94 9.64
C GLU A 167 -19.18 16.00 9.61
N TRP A 168 -18.52 15.00 10.19
CA TRP A 168 -17.06 14.91 10.17
C TRP A 168 -16.48 14.88 8.75
N ILE A 169 -17.07 14.11 7.83
CA ILE A 169 -16.61 14.05 6.43
C ILE A 169 -16.74 15.41 5.74
N MET A 170 -17.84 16.13 5.97
CA MET A 170 -18.05 17.46 5.38
C MET A 170 -17.01 18.46 5.91
N ASP A 171 -16.77 18.47 7.22
CA ASP A 171 -15.76 19.32 7.84
C ASP A 171 -14.35 19.04 7.28
N GLN A 172 -14.03 17.76 7.04
CA GLN A 172 -12.74 17.38 6.45
C GLN A 172 -12.64 17.74 4.97
N TRP A 173 -13.73 17.64 4.19
CA TRP A 173 -13.76 18.11 2.80
C TRP A 173 -13.51 19.62 2.70
N GLU A 174 -14.10 20.43 3.58
CA GLU A 174 -13.84 21.88 3.64
C GLU A 174 -12.36 22.21 3.92
N ARG A 175 -11.67 21.31 4.64
CA ARG A 175 -10.24 21.40 4.94
C ARG A 175 -9.34 20.81 3.84
N ASN A 176 -9.91 20.43 2.70
CA ASN A 176 -9.24 19.79 1.55
C ASN A 176 -8.65 18.41 1.84
N TYR A 177 -9.20 17.67 2.82
CA TYR A 177 -8.92 16.24 2.95
C TYR A 177 -9.90 15.47 2.07
N TYR A 178 -9.45 14.38 1.45
CA TYR A 178 -10.31 13.48 0.67
C TYR A 178 -10.29 12.08 1.24
N ILE A 179 -11.41 11.35 1.19
CA ILE A 179 -11.47 9.95 1.61
C ILE A 179 -10.53 9.15 0.72
N THR A 180 -9.57 8.47 1.36
CA THR A 180 -8.54 7.65 0.71
C THR A 180 -8.68 6.18 1.07
N SER A 181 -9.18 5.89 2.26
CA SER A 181 -9.49 4.53 2.70
C SER A 181 -10.69 4.53 3.62
N LEU A 182 -11.51 3.48 3.54
CA LEU A 182 -12.64 3.31 4.43
C LEU A 182 -12.92 1.83 4.69
N ALA A 183 -13.36 1.51 5.90
CA ALA A 183 -13.82 0.18 6.27
C ALA A 183 -14.98 0.27 7.25
N GLY A 184 -15.97 -0.60 7.09
CA GLY A 184 -17.09 -0.73 8.01
C GLY A 184 -17.00 -2.02 8.80
N ALA A 185 -17.35 -1.94 10.08
CA ALA A 185 -17.47 -3.09 10.97
C ALA A 185 -18.90 -3.65 10.95
N THR A 186 -19.05 -4.89 11.42
CA THR A 186 -20.33 -5.60 11.46
C THR A 186 -21.34 -4.97 12.43
N ASN A 187 -20.87 -4.28 13.47
CA ASN A 187 -21.70 -3.53 14.41
C ASN A 187 -22.22 -2.19 13.86
N GLY A 188 -21.90 -1.85 12.60
CA GLY A 188 -22.31 -0.60 11.96
C GLY A 188 -21.33 0.56 12.14
N SER A 189 -20.27 0.38 12.94
CA SER A 189 -19.19 1.36 13.07
C SER A 189 -18.34 1.44 11.81
N SER A 190 -17.60 2.53 11.63
CA SER A 190 -16.68 2.68 10.50
C SER A 190 -15.41 3.41 10.86
N LEU A 191 -14.34 3.05 10.19
CA LEU A 191 -13.09 3.77 10.17
C LEU A 191 -12.97 4.47 8.82
N VAL A 192 -12.95 5.80 8.84
CA VAL A 192 -12.75 6.63 7.65
C VAL A 192 -11.39 7.29 7.74
N VAL A 193 -10.60 7.17 6.67
CA VAL A 193 -9.28 7.79 6.56
C VAL A 193 -9.30 8.78 5.42
N MET A 194 -9.01 10.04 5.72
CA MET A 194 -8.96 11.13 4.74
C MET A 194 -7.56 11.74 4.69
N SER A 195 -7.07 12.02 3.49
CA SER A 195 -5.68 12.45 3.27
C SER A 195 -5.58 13.66 2.35
N LYS A 196 -4.49 14.42 2.50
CA LYS A 196 -4.02 15.48 1.58
C LYS A 196 -2.91 14.94 0.68
N GLY A 197 -2.60 15.66 -0.40
CA GLY A 197 -1.62 15.23 -1.40
C GLY A 197 -2.20 14.28 -2.45
N THR A 198 -3.51 13.98 -2.39
CA THR A 198 -4.20 13.27 -3.45
C THR A 198 -4.35 14.15 -4.69
N GLN A 199 -4.49 13.54 -5.87
CA GLN A 199 -4.82 14.26 -7.11
C GLN A 199 -6.31 14.58 -7.23
N TYR A 200 -7.13 14.20 -6.25
CA TYR A 200 -8.58 14.36 -6.32
C TYR A 200 -8.98 15.83 -6.25
N THR A 201 -9.97 16.21 -7.06
CA THR A 201 -10.49 17.58 -7.08
C THR A 201 -11.91 17.68 -6.54
N GLN A 202 -12.72 16.65 -6.76
CA GLN A 202 -14.09 16.55 -6.26
C GLN A 202 -14.36 15.13 -5.82
N GLN A 203 -15.11 14.96 -4.74
CA GLN A 203 -15.48 13.65 -4.22
C GLN A 203 -16.95 13.62 -3.85
N SER A 204 -17.57 12.45 -4.01
CA SER A 204 -18.93 12.17 -3.57
C SER A 204 -19.00 10.76 -3.04
N TYR A 205 -19.85 10.51 -2.05
CA TYR A 205 -20.10 9.17 -1.56
C TYR A 205 -21.59 8.86 -1.52
N LYS A 206 -21.91 7.57 -1.54
CA LYS A 206 -23.28 7.06 -1.38
C LYS A 206 -23.29 5.86 -0.44
N VAL A 207 -24.19 5.90 0.53
CA VAL A 207 -24.58 4.75 1.34
C VAL A 207 -25.88 4.17 0.78
N SER A 208 -25.94 2.84 0.64
CA SER A 208 -27.14 2.15 0.17
C SER A 208 -27.20 0.72 0.71
N GLU A 209 -28.41 0.19 0.89
CA GLU A 209 -28.61 -1.21 1.32
C GLU A 209 -28.38 -2.22 0.19
N SER A 210 -28.34 -1.77 -1.06
CA SER A 210 -28.00 -2.59 -2.22
C SER A 210 -26.87 -1.94 -3.02
N PHE A 211 -26.14 -2.74 -3.80
CA PHE A 211 -25.03 -2.21 -4.59
C PHE A 211 -25.52 -1.14 -5.59
N PRO A 212 -25.08 0.13 -5.47
CA PRO A 212 -25.76 1.24 -6.14
C PRO A 212 -25.29 1.47 -7.59
N TYR A 213 -25.36 0.43 -8.43
CA TYR A 213 -24.85 0.46 -9.81
C TYR A 213 -25.41 1.62 -10.66
N LYS A 214 -26.72 1.90 -10.56
CA LYS A 214 -27.36 3.01 -11.30
C LYS A 214 -26.72 4.36 -10.97
N TRP A 215 -26.36 4.58 -9.70
CA TRP A 215 -25.71 5.82 -9.26
C TRP A 215 -24.25 5.88 -9.75
N ILE A 216 -23.52 4.77 -9.64
CA ILE A 216 -22.14 4.67 -10.14
C ILE A 216 -22.10 4.96 -11.65
N SER A 217 -22.98 4.34 -12.43
CA SER A 217 -23.06 4.55 -13.88
C SER A 217 -23.35 6.00 -14.26
N LYS A 218 -24.23 6.68 -13.52
CA LYS A 218 -24.47 8.12 -13.70
C LYS A 218 -23.21 8.93 -13.40
N LYS A 219 -22.51 8.61 -12.30
CA LYS A 219 -21.29 9.30 -11.88
C LYS A 219 -20.10 9.08 -12.81
N TRP A 220 -19.96 7.90 -13.41
CA TRP A 220 -18.97 7.64 -14.46
C TRP A 220 -19.17 8.60 -15.66
N LYS A 221 -20.41 8.83 -16.09
CA LYS A 221 -20.71 9.81 -17.16
C LYS A 221 -20.37 11.25 -16.78
N GLU A 222 -20.38 11.56 -15.48
CA GLU A 222 -19.95 12.85 -14.93
C GLU A 222 -18.43 12.94 -14.72
N GLY A 223 -17.66 11.92 -15.12
CA GLY A 223 -16.19 11.88 -15.00
C GLY A 223 -15.67 11.54 -13.60
N PHE A 224 -16.53 11.05 -12.71
CA PHE A 224 -16.11 10.50 -11.42
C PHE A 224 -15.73 9.03 -11.59
N HIS A 225 -14.77 8.56 -10.81
CA HIS A 225 -14.37 7.16 -10.74
C HIS A 225 -14.45 6.66 -9.30
N VAL A 226 -14.80 5.39 -9.10
CA VAL A 226 -14.81 4.75 -7.78
C VAL A 226 -13.37 4.67 -7.28
N THR A 227 -13.11 5.22 -6.10
CA THR A 227 -11.78 5.27 -5.48
C THR A 227 -11.70 4.44 -4.21
N SER A 228 -12.81 4.26 -3.51
CA SER A 228 -12.87 3.41 -2.32
C SER A 228 -14.28 2.85 -2.13
N MET A 229 -14.36 1.63 -1.61
CA MET A 229 -15.61 0.94 -1.31
C MET A 229 -15.45 0.24 0.03
N ALA A 230 -16.52 0.21 0.82
CA ALA A 230 -16.61 -0.71 1.93
C ALA A 230 -18.06 -1.06 2.24
N THR A 231 -18.22 -1.95 3.21
CA THR A 231 -19.50 -2.43 3.70
C THR A 231 -19.54 -2.33 5.22
N ALA A 232 -20.72 -2.09 5.78
CA ALA A 232 -21.00 -2.25 7.20
C ALA A 232 -22.33 -3.01 7.35
N GLY A 233 -22.24 -4.28 7.74
CA GLY A 233 -23.37 -5.20 7.66
C GLY A 233 -23.78 -5.42 6.20
N SER A 234 -25.03 -5.11 5.86
CA SER A 234 -25.57 -5.17 4.49
C SER A 234 -25.40 -3.86 3.70
N ARG A 235 -25.01 -2.76 4.36
CA ARG A 235 -24.91 -1.44 3.71
C ARG A 235 -23.60 -1.31 2.95
N TRP A 236 -23.70 -0.82 1.72
CA TRP A 236 -22.59 -0.45 0.86
C TRP A 236 -22.29 1.03 0.99
N GLY A 237 -21.01 1.37 1.16
CA GLY A 237 -20.46 2.72 1.08
C GLY A 237 -19.56 2.81 -0.13
N ILE A 238 -19.95 3.61 -1.12
CA ILE A 238 -19.18 3.82 -2.35
C ILE A 238 -18.68 5.26 -2.36
N VAL A 239 -17.37 5.45 -2.52
CA VAL A 239 -16.74 6.76 -2.69
C VAL A 239 -16.25 6.88 -4.14
N MET A 240 -16.60 7.99 -4.78
CA MET A 240 -16.14 8.32 -6.12
C MET A 240 -15.47 9.68 -6.14
N SER A 241 -14.32 9.76 -6.80
CA SER A 241 -13.54 10.99 -6.94
C SER A 241 -13.32 11.35 -8.42
N ARG A 242 -13.22 12.65 -8.71
CA ARG A 242 -12.69 13.16 -9.98
C ARG A 242 -11.17 13.22 -9.94
N ASN A 243 -10.55 13.12 -11.12
CA ASN A 243 -9.10 13.14 -11.30
C ASN A 243 -8.38 11.99 -10.54
N ALA A 244 -9.00 10.80 -10.50
CA ALA A 244 -8.42 9.62 -9.88
C ALA A 244 -7.33 8.93 -10.71
N GLY A 245 -7.00 9.46 -11.89
CA GLY A 245 -5.98 8.87 -12.77
C GLY A 245 -6.43 7.64 -13.54
N PHE A 246 -7.74 7.36 -13.64
CA PHE A 246 -8.29 6.24 -14.42
C PHE A 246 -8.86 6.72 -15.75
N SER A 247 -8.72 5.90 -16.80
CA SER A 247 -9.34 6.14 -18.11
C SER A 247 -10.67 5.41 -18.21
N ASP A 248 -10.74 4.20 -17.68
CA ASP A 248 -11.94 3.37 -17.69
C ASP A 248 -12.09 2.55 -16.41
N GLN A 249 -13.33 2.19 -16.07
CA GLN A 249 -13.68 1.40 -14.89
C GLN A 249 -14.84 0.44 -15.15
N VAL A 250 -14.71 -0.75 -14.56
CA VAL A 250 -15.73 -1.79 -14.56
C VAL A 250 -15.86 -2.40 -13.19
N VAL A 251 -17.05 -2.90 -12.88
CA VAL A 251 -17.32 -3.65 -11.65
C VAL A 251 -17.64 -5.09 -11.99
N GLU A 252 -16.99 -6.01 -11.29
CA GLU A 252 -17.38 -7.42 -11.24
C GLU A 252 -18.08 -7.64 -9.90
N LEU A 253 -19.41 -7.80 -9.94
CA LEU A 253 -20.26 -8.07 -8.78
C LEU A 253 -20.75 -9.51 -8.89
N ASP A 254 -20.44 -10.33 -7.89
CA ASP A 254 -20.74 -11.76 -7.91
C ASP A 254 -21.07 -12.26 -6.48
N PHE A 255 -21.93 -13.27 -6.39
CA PHE A 255 -22.23 -13.99 -5.15
C PHE A 255 -21.07 -14.90 -4.73
N LEU A 256 -20.25 -15.32 -5.71
CA LEU A 256 -19.01 -16.05 -5.52
C LEU A 256 -17.82 -15.15 -5.83
N TYR A 257 -16.61 -15.72 -5.75
CA TYR A 257 -15.41 -15.02 -6.15
C TYR A 257 -15.26 -15.10 -7.67
N PRO A 258 -15.25 -13.97 -8.42
CA PRO A 258 -15.28 -13.98 -9.87
C PRO A 258 -13.87 -14.15 -10.47
N SER A 259 -13.24 -15.32 -10.28
CA SER A 259 -11.88 -15.57 -10.76
C SER A 259 -11.74 -15.39 -12.27
N GLU A 260 -12.65 -15.96 -13.06
CA GLU A 260 -12.63 -15.86 -14.53
C GLU A 260 -12.80 -14.42 -15.01
N GLY A 261 -13.70 -13.68 -14.36
CA GLY A 261 -13.92 -12.27 -14.64
C GLY A 261 -12.65 -11.46 -14.41
N ILE A 262 -11.97 -11.68 -13.28
CA ILE A 262 -10.72 -10.98 -12.94
C ILE A 262 -9.63 -11.23 -13.99
N HIS A 263 -9.36 -12.49 -14.35
CA HIS A 263 -8.31 -12.81 -15.33
C HIS A 263 -8.61 -12.20 -16.70
N ARG A 264 -9.86 -12.34 -17.17
CA ARG A 264 -10.28 -11.72 -18.43
C ARG A 264 -10.11 -10.20 -18.41
N ARG A 265 -10.35 -9.54 -17.27
CA ARG A 265 -10.15 -8.08 -17.14
C ARG A 265 -8.68 -7.70 -17.07
N TRP A 266 -7.85 -8.51 -16.41
CA TRP A 266 -6.39 -8.33 -16.39
C TRP A 266 -5.79 -8.38 -17.80
N ASP A 267 -6.21 -9.33 -18.63
CA ASP A 267 -5.79 -9.46 -20.03
C ASP A 267 -6.15 -8.23 -20.87
N ASN A 268 -7.19 -7.50 -20.47
CA ASN A 268 -7.64 -6.26 -21.11
C ASN A 268 -7.05 -4.99 -20.46
N GLY A 269 -6.04 -5.12 -19.59
CA GLY A 269 -5.33 -3.98 -18.99
C GLY A 269 -6.03 -3.34 -17.78
N TYR A 270 -7.13 -3.91 -17.28
CA TYR A 270 -7.74 -3.45 -16.04
C TYR A 270 -6.97 -3.99 -14.84
N ARG A 271 -6.96 -3.26 -13.72
CA ARG A 271 -6.40 -3.73 -12.44
C ARG A 271 -7.39 -3.50 -11.31
N ILE A 272 -7.44 -4.41 -10.34
CA ILE A 272 -8.29 -4.28 -9.16
C ILE A 272 -7.81 -3.08 -8.36
N THR A 273 -8.64 -2.07 -8.20
CA THR A 273 -8.32 -0.81 -7.49
C THR A 273 -9.10 -0.62 -6.21
N SER A 274 -10.26 -1.24 -6.08
CA SER A 274 -11.06 -1.22 -4.86
C SER A 274 -11.87 -2.51 -4.74
N MET A 275 -12.09 -2.94 -3.50
CA MET A 275 -12.80 -4.18 -3.19
C MET A 275 -13.69 -3.95 -1.98
N ALA A 276 -14.91 -4.48 -2.04
CA ALA A 276 -15.80 -4.53 -0.90
C ALA A 276 -16.67 -5.80 -1.00
N ALA A 277 -17.03 -6.37 0.14
CA ALA A 277 -17.90 -7.53 0.14
C ALA A 277 -18.86 -7.49 1.33
N THR A 278 -20.08 -7.91 1.09
CA THR A 278 -21.05 -8.26 2.12
C THR A 278 -20.91 -9.76 2.45
N TRP A 279 -21.80 -10.27 3.29
CA TRP A 279 -21.88 -11.70 3.57
C TRP A 279 -22.36 -12.52 2.37
N ASP A 280 -23.06 -11.91 1.43
CA ASP A 280 -23.69 -12.57 0.27
C ASP A 280 -23.04 -12.23 -1.06
N GLN A 281 -22.42 -11.05 -1.20
CA GLN A 281 -21.90 -10.54 -2.47
C GLN A 281 -20.46 -10.02 -2.31
N SER A 282 -19.67 -10.14 -3.37
CA SER A 282 -18.36 -9.51 -3.51
C SER A 282 -18.37 -8.58 -4.71
N ALA A 283 -17.85 -7.36 -4.52
CA ALA A 283 -17.70 -6.36 -5.56
C ALA A 283 -16.22 -6.03 -5.73
N LEU A 284 -15.69 -6.29 -6.91
CA LEU A 284 -14.36 -5.85 -7.32
C LEU A 284 -14.49 -4.73 -8.34
N MET A 285 -13.90 -3.58 -8.01
CA MET A 285 -13.74 -2.49 -8.95
C MET A 285 -12.41 -2.65 -9.67
N LEU A 286 -12.45 -2.74 -10.99
CA LEU A 286 -11.27 -2.81 -11.83
C LEU A 286 -11.17 -1.57 -12.69
N SER A 287 -9.97 -1.00 -12.81
CA SER A 287 -9.73 0.27 -13.50
C SER A 287 -8.53 0.17 -14.42
N VAL A 288 -8.56 0.90 -15.53
CA VAL A 288 -7.39 1.12 -16.39
C VAL A 288 -6.70 2.42 -15.96
N PRO A 289 -5.46 2.38 -15.47
CA PRO A 289 -4.69 3.58 -15.17
C PRO A 289 -4.38 4.38 -16.44
N ARG A 290 -4.52 5.72 -16.39
CA ARG A 290 -4.16 6.61 -17.50
C ARG A 290 -2.66 6.58 -17.81
N ARG A 291 -1.84 6.40 -16.77
CA ARG A 291 -0.40 6.18 -16.89
C ARG A 291 -0.17 4.69 -16.71
N LYS A 292 0.31 4.02 -17.76
CA LYS A 292 0.64 2.59 -17.68
C LYS A 292 1.73 2.40 -16.62
N PRO A 293 1.48 1.58 -15.58
CA PRO A 293 2.52 1.26 -14.62
C PRO A 293 3.61 0.42 -15.30
N VAL A 294 4.84 0.52 -14.80
CA VAL A 294 6.01 -0.19 -15.38
C VAL A 294 5.84 -1.70 -15.23
N ASP A 295 5.32 -2.12 -14.09
CA ASP A 295 4.92 -3.49 -13.83
C ASP A 295 3.42 -3.52 -13.50
N GLU A 296 2.69 -4.31 -14.27
CA GLU A 296 1.26 -4.47 -14.13
C GLU A 296 0.89 -5.75 -13.37
N THR A 297 1.85 -6.50 -12.82
CA THR A 297 1.58 -7.76 -12.13
C THR A 297 0.63 -7.52 -10.96
N GLN A 298 -0.42 -8.33 -10.86
CA GLN A 298 -1.33 -8.29 -9.73
C GLN A 298 -1.70 -9.72 -9.39
N GLU A 299 -1.65 -10.05 -8.10
CA GLU A 299 -2.07 -11.35 -7.62
C GLU A 299 -3.16 -11.19 -6.57
N THR A 300 -4.06 -12.17 -6.56
CA THR A 300 -5.15 -12.25 -5.60
C THR A 300 -5.04 -13.53 -4.79
N LEU A 301 -5.09 -13.40 -3.47
CA LEU A 301 -5.16 -14.54 -2.56
C LEU A 301 -6.51 -14.54 -1.84
N ARG A 302 -7.11 -15.73 -1.75
CA ARG A 302 -8.34 -15.99 -1.03
C ARG A 302 -8.04 -16.92 0.15
N THR A 303 -8.26 -16.47 1.39
CA THR A 303 -7.92 -17.26 2.59
C THR A 303 -8.86 -17.00 3.77
N SER A 304 -8.96 -17.95 4.70
CA SER A 304 -9.72 -17.83 5.95
C SER A 304 -8.93 -17.07 7.04
N ALA A 305 -7.64 -17.36 7.16
CA ALA A 305 -6.73 -16.71 8.12
C ALA A 305 -5.99 -15.53 7.48
N PHE A 306 -5.42 -14.65 8.31
CA PHE A 306 -4.50 -13.64 7.77
C PHE A 306 -3.22 -14.32 7.27
N PRO A 307 -2.82 -14.17 6.00
CA PRO A 307 -1.78 -15.01 5.41
C PRO A 307 -0.39 -14.40 5.59
N SER A 308 0.07 -14.25 6.84
CA SER A 308 1.37 -13.66 7.16
C SER A 308 2.54 -14.33 6.44
N ALA A 309 2.51 -15.67 6.31
CA ALA A 309 3.55 -16.42 5.59
C ALA A 309 3.54 -16.12 4.09
N HIS A 310 2.36 -16.02 3.48
CA HIS A 310 2.24 -15.70 2.05
C HIS A 310 2.70 -14.28 1.76
N VAL A 311 2.35 -13.30 2.61
CA VAL A 311 2.82 -11.91 2.46
C VAL A 311 4.35 -11.85 2.46
N LYS A 312 5.00 -12.59 3.38
CA LYS A 312 6.47 -12.69 3.42
C LYS A 312 7.07 -13.37 2.19
N ASP A 313 6.46 -14.44 1.69
CA ASP A 313 6.89 -15.08 0.42
C ASP A 313 6.76 -14.13 -0.77
N LYS A 314 5.69 -13.32 -0.81
CA LYS A 314 5.46 -12.36 -1.89
C LYS A 314 6.41 -11.17 -1.84
N TRP A 315 6.81 -10.73 -0.65
CA TRP A 315 7.88 -9.73 -0.50
C TRP A 315 9.21 -10.22 -1.10
N ALA A 316 9.55 -11.50 -0.94
CA ALA A 316 10.74 -12.08 -1.59
C ALA A 316 10.62 -12.10 -3.13
N LYS A 317 9.41 -11.98 -3.68
CA LYS A 317 9.11 -11.92 -5.12
C LYS A 317 8.83 -10.49 -5.61
N ASN A 318 9.22 -9.47 -4.85
CA ASN A 318 8.98 -8.04 -5.12
C ASN A 318 7.51 -7.61 -5.19
N LEU A 319 6.59 -8.41 -4.64
CA LEU A 319 5.18 -8.08 -4.54
C LEU A 319 4.85 -7.69 -3.11
N TYR A 320 4.22 -6.54 -2.91
CA TYR A 320 3.76 -6.09 -1.59
C TYR A 320 2.24 -6.10 -1.49
N LEU A 321 1.77 -6.14 -0.24
CA LEU A 321 0.37 -6.14 0.10
C LEU A 321 -0.23 -4.75 -0.14
N ALA A 322 -1.09 -4.62 -1.16
CA ALA A 322 -1.66 -3.33 -1.56
C ALA A 322 -3.06 -3.08 -0.98
N SER A 323 -3.87 -4.12 -0.83
CA SER A 323 -5.24 -3.98 -0.32
C SER A 323 -5.74 -5.28 0.31
N ILE A 324 -6.58 -5.14 1.33
CA ILE A 324 -7.30 -6.23 1.99
C ILE A 324 -8.79 -5.92 1.93
N CYS A 325 -9.60 -6.94 1.69
CA CYS A 325 -11.04 -6.88 1.87
C CYS A 325 -11.51 -8.13 2.61
N TYR A 326 -12.49 -7.98 3.50
CA TYR A 326 -13.15 -9.10 4.16
C TYR A 326 -14.48 -9.42 3.48
N GLY A 327 -14.74 -10.70 3.23
CA GLY A 327 -15.98 -11.22 2.65
C GLY A 327 -16.26 -12.66 3.07
N ARG A 328 -17.26 -13.31 2.50
CA ARG A 328 -17.67 -14.68 2.86
C ARG A 328 -16.58 -15.72 2.63
N THR A 329 -16.28 -16.53 3.66
CA THR A 329 -15.49 -17.77 3.56
C THR A 329 -16.32 -18.82 2.84
N VAL A 330 -15.81 -19.37 1.73
CA VAL A 330 -16.36 -20.65 1.24
C VAL A 330 -16.02 -21.68 2.31
N SER A 331 -17.05 -22.25 2.91
CA SER A 331 -16.98 -23.53 3.62
C SER A 331 -16.81 -24.65 2.61
#